data_AF-A0A349NIX0-F1
#
_entry.id   AF-A0A349NIX0-F1
#
_cell.length_a   1.000
_cell.length_b   1.000
_cell.length_c   1.000
_cell.angle_alpha   90.00
_cell.angle_beta   90.00
_cell.angle_gamma   90.00
#
_symmetry.space_group_name_H-M   'P 1'
#
loop_
_entity.id
_entity.type
_entity.pdbx_description
1 polymer ?
#
loop_
_entity_poly.entity_id
_entity_poly.type
_entity_poly.pdbx_seq_one_letter_code
_entity_poly.pdbx_strand_id
1 'polypeptide(L)'
;MKILLLGEYSNVHSTLARGLRILGHEVTVASNGDFWKDYPRDIDLARKSSTWGGFVLTARLLRLLPKLKGYDIVQLINPMFLELKAEHIAPIYHYLRKHNKKIILGAFGMDYYWVHECVSRKMLRYSDFNIGEKLRTNKDAVKEEKDWLDSPKGRLNQMMAKDCDGIVTGLYEYWACYHPLFPKKTIFIPYPVQPKKTNIDTHHHYPVKIFIGISKNRSEYKGTNIMLKAAKDIASKYPDKTQLQIAEGIPFDQYCKIMNGSDAILDQLYSYTPAMNALEAMSRGIICIGGGEPENYEILHEKELRPILNVTPSYENVYQVIEQLVLHPEKITSLKQESISYIQRHHNYIKVAKEYAEFYQSWLGK
;
A
#
# COMPACT_ATOMS: atom_id res chain seq x y z
N MET A 1 -0.39 18.05 18.83
CA MET A 1 0.70 18.12 17.82
C MET A 1 0.16 18.75 16.55
N LYS A 2 1.00 19.53 15.87
CA LYS A 2 0.79 20.02 14.51
C LYS A 2 1.56 19.14 13.53
N ILE A 3 0.85 18.45 12.64
CA ILE A 3 1.35 17.35 11.81
C ILE A 3 1.15 17.69 10.32
N LEU A 4 2.21 17.53 9.52
CA LEU A 4 2.17 17.65 8.08
C LEU A 4 2.36 16.26 7.45
N LEU A 5 1.39 15.81 6.66
CA LEU A 5 1.49 14.58 5.87
C LEU A 5 1.74 14.96 4.39
N LEU A 6 2.90 14.59 3.85
CA LEU A 6 3.32 14.91 2.48
C LEU A 6 3.28 13.70 1.55
N GLY A 7 2.60 13.87 0.42
CA GLY A 7 2.28 12.82 -0.53
C GLY A 7 1.03 12.03 -0.14
N GLU A 8 0.53 11.22 -1.06
CA GLU A 8 -0.56 10.27 -0.82
C GLU A 8 -0.16 8.91 -1.38
N TYR A 9 -0.46 7.85 -0.62
CA TYR A 9 -0.18 6.47 -0.98
C TYR A 9 -1.47 5.67 -0.83
N SER A 10 -2.29 5.61 -1.89
CA SER A 10 -3.52 4.81 -1.93
C SER A 10 -4.45 5.03 -0.72
N ASN A 11 -4.67 6.29 -0.33
CA ASN A 11 -5.55 6.74 0.77
C ASN A 11 -4.98 6.62 2.19
N VAL A 12 -3.73 6.22 2.35
CA VAL A 12 -3.07 6.09 3.66
C VAL A 12 -3.01 7.44 4.38
N HIS A 13 -2.49 8.49 3.75
CA HIS A 13 -2.32 9.78 4.43
C HIS A 13 -3.65 10.49 4.68
N SER A 14 -4.57 10.49 3.71
CA SER A 14 -5.91 11.05 3.89
C SER A 14 -6.69 10.34 5.01
N THR A 15 -6.59 9.01 5.11
CA THR A 15 -7.24 8.24 6.18
C THR A 15 -6.56 8.41 7.53
N LEU A 16 -5.23 8.43 7.57
CA LEU A 16 -4.45 8.73 8.77
C LEU A 16 -4.81 10.12 9.34
N ALA A 17 -4.87 11.14 8.48
CA ALA A 17 -5.22 12.50 8.88
C ALA A 17 -6.58 12.58 9.55
N ARG A 18 -7.58 11.84 9.04
CA ARG A 18 -8.90 11.76 9.67
C ARG A 18 -8.82 11.18 11.08
N GLY A 19 -8.08 10.09 11.26
CA GLY A 19 -7.89 9.47 12.58
C GLY A 19 -7.17 10.41 13.56
N LEU A 20 -6.07 11.03 13.12
CA LEU A 20 -5.30 11.98 13.94
C LEU A 20 -6.11 13.23 14.33
N ARG A 21 -6.94 13.74 13.43
CA ARG A 21 -7.85 14.87 13.73
C ARG A 21 -8.89 14.50 14.78
N ILE A 22 -9.46 13.29 14.72
CA ILE A 22 -10.38 12.78 15.75
C ILE A 22 -9.68 12.70 17.12
N LEU A 23 -8.40 12.35 17.14
CA LEU A 23 -7.57 12.32 18.35
C LEU A 23 -7.13 13.72 18.83
N GLY A 24 -7.60 14.81 18.19
CA GLY A 24 -7.34 16.18 18.62
C GLY A 24 -6.04 16.79 18.07
N HIS A 25 -5.40 16.18 17.08
CA HIS A 25 -4.22 16.76 16.42
C HIS A 25 -4.61 17.74 15.30
N GLU A 26 -3.80 18.79 15.11
CA GLU A 26 -3.88 19.65 13.94
C GLU A 26 -3.12 18.97 12.81
N VAL A 27 -3.81 18.62 11.71
CA VAL A 27 -3.19 17.86 10.61
C VAL A 27 -3.42 18.56 9.28
N THR A 28 -2.36 18.75 8.52
CA THR A 28 -2.38 19.22 7.12
C THR A 28 -1.92 18.10 6.20
N VAL A 29 -2.70 17.79 5.16
CA VAL A 29 -2.35 16.87 4.08
C VAL A 29 -2.00 17.68 2.84
N ALA A 30 -0.78 17.53 2.34
CA ALA A 30 -0.37 18.10 1.06
C ALA A 30 0.08 17.00 0.11
N SER A 31 -0.65 16.79 -0.99
CA SER A 31 -0.40 15.67 -1.89
C SER A 31 -0.88 15.96 -3.31
N ASN A 32 -0.66 15.02 -4.22
CA ASN A 32 -1.22 15.04 -5.58
C ASN A 32 -2.54 14.25 -5.69
N GLY A 33 -3.11 13.79 -4.57
CA GLY A 33 -4.31 12.95 -4.55
C GLY A 33 -4.12 11.52 -5.04
N ASP A 34 -2.89 11.04 -5.22
CA ASP A 34 -2.60 9.75 -5.87
C ASP A 34 -3.19 9.69 -7.30
N PHE A 35 -2.93 10.76 -8.05
CA PHE A 35 -3.27 10.93 -9.46
C PHE A 35 -4.77 10.82 -9.74
N TRP A 36 -5.17 9.83 -10.53
CA TRP A 36 -6.54 9.62 -11.01
C TRP A 36 -7.51 9.18 -9.91
N LYS A 37 -7.01 8.78 -8.73
CA LYS A 37 -7.83 8.42 -7.57
C LYS A 37 -8.37 9.65 -6.83
N ASP A 38 -7.68 10.79 -6.96
CA ASP A 38 -8.05 12.11 -6.44
C ASP A 38 -8.47 12.13 -4.96
N TYR A 39 -7.66 11.51 -4.09
CA TYR A 39 -7.95 11.47 -2.67
C TYR A 39 -7.97 12.88 -2.02
N PRO A 40 -8.81 13.09 -0.98
CA PRO A 40 -8.93 14.37 -0.31
C PRO A 40 -7.63 14.87 0.32
N ARG A 41 -7.37 16.17 0.19
CA ARG A 41 -6.16 16.86 0.65
C ARG A 41 -6.43 18.34 0.92
N ASP A 42 -5.67 18.96 1.83
CA ASP A 42 -5.83 20.38 2.18
C ASP A 42 -5.01 21.29 1.26
N ILE A 43 -3.84 20.81 0.81
CA ILE A 43 -2.96 21.52 -0.12
C ILE A 43 -2.75 20.65 -1.36
N ASP A 44 -3.16 21.17 -2.52
CA ASP A 44 -3.02 20.46 -3.78
C ASP A 44 -1.64 20.67 -4.45
N LEU A 45 -0.87 19.58 -4.48
CA LEU A 45 0.44 19.46 -5.11
C LEU A 45 0.38 18.68 -6.43
N ALA A 46 -0.82 18.46 -7.01
CA ALA A 46 -0.96 17.81 -8.30
C ALA A 46 -0.20 18.56 -9.40
N ARG A 47 0.60 17.80 -10.15
CA ARG A 47 1.32 18.27 -11.34
C ARG A 47 0.42 18.16 -12.56
N LYS A 48 0.30 19.25 -13.33
CA LYS A 48 -0.36 19.20 -14.63
C LYS A 48 0.45 18.37 -15.62
N SER A 49 -0.21 17.49 -16.37
CA SER A 49 0.41 16.71 -17.46
C SER A 49 0.77 17.64 -18.62
N SER A 50 1.96 18.22 -18.58
CA SER A 50 2.52 19.10 -19.61
C SER A 50 4.04 19.17 -19.48
N THR A 51 4.72 19.59 -20.56
CA THR A 51 6.18 19.80 -20.58
C THR A 51 6.63 20.79 -19.49
N TRP A 52 5.84 21.83 -19.24
CA TRP A 52 6.10 22.85 -18.22
C TRP A 52 5.58 22.48 -16.82
N GLY A 53 4.90 21.35 -16.67
CA GLY A 53 4.24 20.96 -15.42
C GLY A 53 5.19 20.88 -14.23
N GLY A 54 6.45 20.48 -14.46
CA GLY A 54 7.48 20.43 -13.42
C GLY A 54 7.85 21.83 -12.92
N PHE A 55 8.09 22.78 -13.83
CA PHE A 55 8.40 24.17 -13.47
C PHE A 55 7.24 24.84 -12.72
N VAL A 56 6.01 24.63 -13.18
CA VAL A 56 4.81 25.15 -12.51
C VAL A 56 4.69 24.59 -11.10
N LEU A 57 4.92 23.28 -10.92
CA LEU A 57 4.91 22.67 -9.60
C LEU A 57 6.03 23.24 -8.71
N THR A 58 7.26 23.38 -9.22
CA THR A 58 8.38 23.97 -8.48
C THR A 58 8.08 25.40 -8.03
N ALA A 59 7.56 26.26 -8.92
CA ALA A 59 7.20 27.63 -8.57
C ALA A 59 6.09 27.68 -7.50
N ARG A 60 5.08 26.80 -7.61
CA ARG A 60 4.03 26.65 -6.59
C ARG A 60 4.62 26.21 -5.26
N LEU A 61 5.52 25.22 -5.26
CA LEU A 61 6.19 24.73 -4.06
C LEU A 61 7.00 25.84 -3.39
N LEU A 62 7.81 26.59 -4.12
CA LEU A 62 8.59 27.71 -3.57
C LEU A 62 7.70 28.76 -2.87
N ARG A 63 6.51 29.04 -3.41
CA ARG A 63 5.51 29.91 -2.78
C ARG A 63 4.85 29.28 -1.54
N LEU A 64 4.71 27.95 -1.52
CA LEU A 64 4.10 27.21 -0.41
C LEU A 64 5.09 26.91 0.72
N LEU A 65 6.39 26.77 0.46
CA LEU A 65 7.41 26.41 1.46
C LEU A 65 7.33 27.24 2.75
N PRO A 66 7.15 28.57 2.72
CA PRO A 66 7.00 29.37 3.94
C PRO A 66 5.80 28.97 4.83
N LYS A 67 4.79 28.29 4.27
CA LYS A 67 3.62 27.75 4.98
C LYS A 67 3.83 26.31 5.49
N LEU A 68 4.91 25.64 5.08
CA LEU A 68 5.27 24.26 5.46
C LEU A 68 6.34 24.22 6.57
N LYS A 69 6.28 25.18 7.50
CA LYS A 69 7.23 25.31 8.63
C LYS A 69 6.49 25.29 9.97
N GLY A 70 7.24 25.00 11.04
CA GLY A 70 6.72 25.04 12.41
C GLY A 70 5.81 23.87 12.77
N TYR A 71 5.85 22.77 12.00
CA TYR A 71 5.19 21.53 12.37
C TYR A 71 6.03 20.77 13.41
N ASP A 72 5.34 20.08 14.32
CA ASP A 72 5.97 19.13 15.24
C ASP A 72 6.47 17.92 14.46
N ILE A 73 5.65 17.42 13.54
CA ILE A 73 5.94 16.24 12.73
C ILE A 73 5.72 16.58 11.25
N VAL A 74 6.66 16.19 10.40
CA VAL A 74 6.44 16.05 8.96
C VAL A 74 6.64 14.58 8.60
N GLN A 75 5.57 13.91 8.13
CA GLN A 75 5.66 12.56 7.59
C GLN A 75 5.62 12.59 6.06
N LEU A 76 6.56 11.88 5.44
CA LEU A 76 6.66 11.72 3.99
C LEU A 76 6.17 10.31 3.62
N ILE A 77 5.45 10.11 2.51
CA ILE A 77 5.06 8.76 2.09
C ILE A 77 6.26 7.86 1.75
N ASN A 78 7.28 8.43 1.10
CA ASN A 78 8.51 7.80 0.63
C ASN A 78 9.46 8.92 0.13
N PRO A 79 10.66 8.59 -0.39
CA PRO A 79 11.61 9.58 -0.92
C PRO A 79 11.07 10.43 -2.07
N MET A 80 10.12 9.90 -2.83
CA MET A 80 9.48 10.55 -3.98
C MET A 80 8.14 11.18 -3.58
N PHE A 81 8.08 11.89 -2.46
CA PHE A 81 6.88 12.55 -1.93
C PHE A 81 6.37 13.75 -2.77
N LEU A 82 7.05 14.07 -3.88
CA LEU A 82 6.69 15.11 -4.84
C LEU A 82 6.89 14.63 -6.28
N GLU A 83 6.06 15.10 -7.21
CA GLU A 83 6.13 14.78 -8.65
C GLU A 83 7.25 15.55 -9.41
N LEU A 84 8.45 15.55 -8.82
CA LEU A 84 9.68 16.17 -9.30
C LEU A 84 10.79 15.12 -9.48
N LYS A 85 11.88 15.51 -10.17
CA LYS A 85 13.09 14.68 -10.20
C LYS A 85 13.74 14.66 -8.82
N ALA A 86 14.41 13.57 -8.46
CA ALA A 86 15.00 13.35 -7.14
C ALA A 86 15.95 14.50 -6.72
N GLU A 87 16.73 15.03 -7.65
CA GLU A 87 17.66 16.14 -7.44
C GLU A 87 16.96 17.44 -7.02
N HIS A 88 15.71 17.64 -7.43
CA HIS A 88 14.89 18.78 -7.03
C HIS A 88 14.13 18.55 -5.72
N ILE A 89 13.97 17.28 -5.31
CA ILE A 89 13.34 16.93 -4.04
C ILE A 89 14.32 17.13 -2.87
N ALA A 90 15.61 16.84 -3.07
CA ALA A 90 16.61 16.96 -2.00
C ALA A 90 16.63 18.36 -1.34
N PRO A 91 16.66 19.50 -2.06
CA PRO A 91 16.63 20.82 -1.42
C PRO A 91 15.35 21.08 -0.62
N ILE A 92 14.20 20.57 -1.09
CA ILE A 92 12.92 20.70 -0.39
C ILE A 92 12.92 19.87 0.90
N TYR A 93 13.46 18.66 0.85
CA TYR A 93 13.66 17.83 2.03
C TYR A 93 14.50 18.56 3.10
N HIS A 94 15.65 19.12 2.72
CA HIS A 94 16.50 19.86 3.67
C HIS A 94 15.81 21.10 4.25
N TYR A 95 15.00 21.80 3.44
CA TYR A 95 14.17 22.89 3.93
C TYR A 95 13.19 22.40 5.00
N LEU A 96 12.45 21.32 4.72
CA LEU A 96 11.51 20.74 5.67
C LEU A 96 12.22 20.29 6.95
N ARG A 97 13.38 19.63 6.83
CA ARG A 97 14.21 19.19 7.96
C ARG A 97 14.69 20.34 8.84
N LYS A 98 15.08 21.46 8.24
CA LYS A 98 15.58 22.67 8.93
C LYS A 98 14.48 23.44 9.66
N HIS A 99 13.26 23.41 9.14
CA HIS A 99 12.18 24.31 9.57
C HIS A 99 11.05 23.62 10.34
N ASN A 100 11.17 22.34 10.64
CA ASN A 100 10.21 21.55 11.42
C ASN A 100 10.95 20.68 12.45
N LYS A 101 10.27 20.22 13.50
CA LYS A 101 10.96 19.54 14.63
C LYS A 101 11.47 18.15 14.27
N LYS A 102 10.60 17.29 13.73
CA LYS A 102 10.94 15.90 13.37
C LYS A 102 10.44 15.53 11.99
N ILE A 103 11.23 14.73 11.28
CA ILE A 103 10.91 14.14 9.98
C ILE A 103 10.74 12.63 10.15
N ILE A 104 9.59 12.14 9.71
CA ILE A 104 9.26 10.72 9.66
C ILE A 104 9.19 10.29 8.19
N LEU A 105 9.96 9.26 7.83
CA LEU A 105 9.96 8.69 6.48
C LEU A 105 9.05 7.47 6.44
N GLY A 106 8.02 7.50 5.60
CA GLY A 106 7.30 6.31 5.20
C GLY A 106 8.15 5.48 4.24
N ALA A 107 8.16 4.16 4.45
CA ALA A 107 8.70 3.20 3.50
C ALA A 107 7.53 2.63 2.68
N PHE A 108 6.84 3.48 1.90
CA PHE A 108 5.63 3.09 1.17
C PHE A 108 5.88 2.99 -0.33
N GLY A 109 5.77 1.77 -0.86
CA GLY A 109 5.94 1.49 -2.28
C GLY A 109 7.38 1.18 -2.68
N MET A 110 7.66 1.36 -3.98
CA MET A 110 8.98 1.11 -4.54
C MET A 110 9.99 2.13 -4.04
N ASP A 111 11.12 1.65 -3.51
CA ASP A 111 12.23 2.49 -3.07
C ASP A 111 13.58 1.74 -3.12
N TYR A 112 14.68 2.41 -2.74
CA TYR A 112 16.02 1.81 -2.77
C TYR A 112 16.11 0.54 -1.94
N TYR A 113 15.58 0.55 -0.71
CA TYR A 113 15.77 -0.54 0.23
C TYR A 113 14.91 -1.73 -0.14
N TRP A 114 13.69 -1.51 -0.64
CA TRP A 114 12.86 -2.58 -1.19
C TRP A 114 13.59 -3.30 -2.33
N VAL A 115 14.08 -2.55 -3.32
CA VAL A 115 14.77 -3.10 -4.49
C VAL A 115 16.09 -3.76 -4.09
N HIS A 116 16.93 -3.05 -3.34
CA HIS A 116 18.26 -3.51 -2.95
C HIS A 116 18.20 -4.79 -2.12
N GLU A 117 17.37 -4.84 -1.07
CA GLU A 117 17.34 -6.01 -0.19
C GLU A 117 16.71 -7.22 -0.90
N CYS A 118 15.71 -7.03 -1.76
CA CYS A 118 15.13 -8.11 -2.54
C CYS A 118 16.07 -8.66 -3.61
N VAL A 119 16.93 -7.83 -4.21
CA VAL A 119 17.89 -8.28 -5.24
C VAL A 119 19.15 -8.87 -4.61
N SER A 120 19.71 -8.21 -3.60
CA SER A 120 21.02 -8.56 -3.04
C SER A 120 20.95 -9.68 -2.00
N ARG A 121 20.03 -9.55 -1.03
CA ARG A 121 19.93 -10.48 0.11
C ARG A 121 18.82 -11.50 -0.05
N LYS A 122 17.79 -11.20 -0.85
CA LYS A 122 16.65 -12.09 -1.13
C LYS A 122 16.01 -12.66 0.14
N MET A 123 15.86 -11.82 1.16
CA MET A 123 15.40 -12.25 2.50
C MET A 123 13.98 -12.83 2.49
N LEU A 124 13.18 -12.47 1.48
CA LEU A 124 11.84 -13.00 1.28
C LEU A 124 11.88 -14.19 0.31
N ARG A 125 11.06 -15.22 0.59
CA ARG A 125 10.83 -16.39 -0.29
C ARG A 125 10.48 -15.97 -1.70
N TYR A 126 9.79 -14.84 -1.85
CA TYR A 126 9.53 -14.21 -3.13
C TYR A 126 9.21 -12.73 -2.93
N SER A 127 9.40 -11.96 -4.00
CA SER A 127 9.09 -10.52 -4.07
C SER A 127 8.84 -10.12 -5.52
N ASP A 128 8.72 -8.81 -5.75
CA ASP A 128 8.73 -8.24 -7.09
C ASP A 128 10.02 -8.52 -7.89
N PHE A 129 11.12 -8.85 -7.20
CA PHE A 129 12.47 -8.98 -7.77
C PHE A 129 13.06 -10.39 -7.71
N ASN A 130 12.54 -11.28 -6.86
CA ASN A 130 13.05 -12.65 -6.74
C ASN A 130 11.94 -13.67 -6.49
N ILE A 131 12.18 -14.92 -6.91
CA ILE A 131 11.43 -16.11 -6.48
C ILE A 131 12.48 -17.13 -6.01
N GLY A 132 12.51 -17.38 -4.70
CA GLY A 132 13.63 -18.02 -4.04
C GLY A 132 14.94 -17.29 -4.38
N GLU A 133 15.94 -18.05 -4.81
CA GLU A 133 17.24 -17.50 -5.21
C GLU A 133 17.28 -16.88 -6.61
N LYS A 134 16.22 -17.08 -7.41
CA LYS A 134 16.20 -16.64 -8.81
C LYS A 134 15.67 -15.22 -8.92
N LEU A 135 16.47 -14.33 -9.51
CA LEU A 135 16.03 -12.98 -9.85
C LEU A 135 14.99 -13.00 -10.98
N ARG A 136 14.03 -12.09 -10.88
CA ARG A 136 13.02 -11.82 -11.90
C ARG A 136 13.62 -10.83 -12.89
N THR A 137 13.69 -11.21 -14.16
CA THR A 137 14.27 -10.38 -15.24
C THR A 137 13.21 -9.81 -16.17
N ASN A 138 11.95 -9.77 -15.73
CA ASN A 138 10.89 -9.13 -16.50
C ASN A 138 11.17 -7.62 -16.63
N LYS A 139 10.51 -6.99 -17.60
CA LYS A 139 10.74 -5.59 -17.97
C LYS A 139 10.57 -4.64 -16.78
N ASP A 140 9.61 -4.90 -15.90
CA ASP A 140 9.33 -4.03 -14.76
C ASP A 140 10.43 -4.17 -13.68
N ALA A 141 10.83 -5.39 -13.33
CA ALA A 141 11.92 -5.63 -12.37
C ALA A 141 13.23 -4.95 -12.81
N VAL A 142 13.67 -5.18 -14.05
CA VAL A 142 14.90 -4.57 -14.61
C VAL A 142 14.81 -3.03 -14.64
N LYS A 143 13.62 -2.49 -14.96
CA LYS A 143 13.39 -1.05 -14.98
C LYS A 143 13.52 -0.45 -13.58
N GLU A 144 12.89 -1.06 -12.57
CA GLU A 144 12.90 -0.54 -11.20
C GLU A 144 14.28 -0.71 -10.55
N GLU A 145 15.02 -1.80 -10.85
CA GLU A 145 16.42 -1.95 -10.46
C GLU A 145 17.28 -0.76 -10.94
N LYS A 146 17.18 -0.43 -12.23
CA LYS A 146 17.89 0.72 -12.82
C LYS A 146 17.44 2.06 -12.23
N ASP A 147 16.15 2.19 -11.92
CA ASP A 147 15.56 3.40 -11.38
C ASP A 147 15.91 3.64 -9.91
N TRP A 148 16.34 2.61 -9.16
CA TRP A 148 16.58 2.72 -7.72
C TRP A 148 17.99 2.41 -7.22
N LEU A 149 18.74 1.44 -7.76
CA LEU A 149 20.02 1.04 -7.13
C LEU A 149 21.13 2.08 -7.27
N ASP A 150 21.49 2.44 -8.50
CA ASP A 150 22.59 3.39 -8.79
C ASP A 150 22.10 4.74 -9.32
N SER A 151 20.90 5.14 -8.89
CA SER A 151 20.19 6.29 -9.45
C SER A 151 20.16 7.49 -8.49
N PRO A 152 19.79 8.69 -8.99
CA PRO A 152 19.46 9.83 -8.15
C PRO A 152 18.37 9.52 -7.11
N LYS A 153 17.38 8.67 -7.44
CA LYS A 153 16.33 8.25 -6.49
C LYS A 153 16.89 7.38 -5.39
N GLY A 154 17.79 6.46 -5.74
CA GLY A 154 18.52 5.62 -4.78
C GLY A 154 19.29 6.45 -3.76
N ARG A 155 20.10 7.38 -4.28
CA ARG A 155 20.89 8.31 -3.45
C ARG A 155 20.00 9.18 -2.56
N LEU A 156 18.90 9.70 -3.10
CA LEU A 156 17.93 10.47 -2.33
C LEU A 156 17.32 9.64 -1.18
N ASN A 157 16.87 8.41 -1.46
CA ASN A 157 16.32 7.54 -0.44
C ASN A 157 17.32 7.24 0.67
N GLN A 158 18.55 6.85 0.31
CA GLN A 158 19.58 6.54 1.28
C GLN A 158 19.94 7.75 2.16
N MET A 159 20.02 8.95 1.55
CA MET A 159 20.25 10.19 2.27
C MET A 159 19.11 10.47 3.28
N MET A 160 17.86 10.40 2.82
CA MET A 160 16.69 10.67 3.67
C MET A 160 16.54 9.61 4.78
N ALA A 161 16.73 8.34 4.47
CA ALA A 161 16.64 7.26 5.45
C ALA A 161 17.74 7.39 6.53
N LYS A 162 18.94 7.87 6.19
CA LYS A 162 19.98 8.17 7.17
C LYS A 162 19.64 9.39 8.03
N ASP A 163 19.15 10.47 7.43
CA ASP A 163 18.91 11.77 8.09
C ASP A 163 17.61 11.85 8.91
N CYS A 164 16.53 11.20 8.49
CA CYS A 164 15.23 11.29 9.17
C CYS A 164 15.27 10.75 10.61
N ASP A 165 14.37 11.25 11.45
CA ASP A 165 14.28 10.87 12.85
C ASP A 165 13.68 9.45 13.00
N GLY A 166 12.59 9.16 12.29
CA GLY A 166 11.90 7.86 12.33
C GLY A 166 11.51 7.32 10.96
N ILE A 167 11.36 6.00 10.85
CA ILE A 167 10.89 5.31 9.65
C ILE A 167 9.66 4.48 10.02
N VAL A 168 8.58 4.61 9.25
CA VAL A 168 7.37 3.79 9.42
C VAL A 168 7.17 2.92 8.20
N THR A 169 6.99 1.61 8.42
CA THR A 169 6.61 0.66 7.39
C THR A 169 5.16 0.22 7.61
N GLY A 170 4.42 0.02 6.52
CA GLY A 170 3.01 -0.40 6.59
C GLY A 170 2.73 -1.82 6.14
N LEU A 171 3.75 -2.51 5.62
CA LEU A 171 3.73 -3.91 5.21
C LEU A 171 4.92 -4.65 5.84
N TYR A 172 4.75 -5.96 6.07
CA TYR A 172 5.83 -6.80 6.61
C TYR A 172 7.07 -6.77 5.71
N GLU A 173 6.88 -6.84 4.40
CA GLU A 173 7.95 -6.86 3.41
C GLU A 173 8.86 -5.62 3.50
N TYR A 174 8.25 -4.45 3.68
CA TYR A 174 8.98 -3.21 3.87
C TYR A 174 9.69 -3.17 5.22
N TRP A 175 9.04 -3.68 6.27
CA TRP A 175 9.68 -3.81 7.58
C TRP A 175 10.93 -4.70 7.51
N ALA A 176 10.84 -5.84 6.83
CA ALA A 176 11.94 -6.80 6.66
C ALA A 176 13.14 -6.18 5.91
N CYS A 177 12.91 -5.27 4.96
CA CYS A 177 13.98 -4.57 4.25
C CYS A 177 14.60 -3.41 5.05
N TYR A 178 13.81 -2.70 5.86
CA TYR A 178 14.28 -1.51 6.57
C TYR A 178 14.79 -1.77 7.99
N HIS A 179 14.13 -2.66 8.74
CA HIS A 179 14.42 -2.85 10.16
C HIS A 179 15.84 -3.38 10.43
N PRO A 180 16.39 -4.35 9.68
CA PRO A 180 17.77 -4.80 9.88
C PRO A 180 18.83 -3.70 9.69
N LEU A 181 18.52 -2.68 8.88
CA LEU A 181 19.43 -1.58 8.56
C LEU A 181 19.26 -0.37 9.49
N PHE A 182 18.04 -0.15 10.00
CA PHE A 182 17.69 0.98 10.87
C PHE A 182 16.89 0.55 12.11
N PRO A 183 17.39 -0.41 12.92
CA PRO A 183 16.59 -1.07 13.96
C PRO A 183 16.12 -0.12 15.07
N LYS A 184 16.87 0.96 15.33
CA LYS A 184 16.53 1.94 16.38
C LYS A 184 15.45 2.95 15.98
N LYS A 185 15.10 3.02 14.69
CA LYS A 185 14.17 4.04 14.18
C LYS A 185 13.10 3.55 13.22
N THR A 186 13.15 2.29 12.80
CA THR A 186 12.10 1.65 12.00
C THR A 186 11.06 0.98 12.89
N ILE A 187 9.80 1.37 12.70
CA ILE A 187 8.63 0.73 13.33
C ILE A 187 7.66 0.23 12.24
N PHE A 188 6.99 -0.89 12.50
CA PHE A 188 5.84 -1.32 11.71
C PHE A 188 4.57 -0.74 12.33
N ILE A 189 3.77 -0.06 11.53
CA ILE A 189 2.42 0.39 11.89
C ILE A 189 1.50 0.06 10.70
N PRO A 190 0.45 -0.77 10.88
CA PRO A 190 -0.38 -1.20 9.76
C PRO A 190 -1.08 0.00 9.08
N TYR A 191 -1.39 -0.14 7.79
CA TYR A 191 -2.05 0.95 7.08
C TYR A 191 -3.46 1.25 7.64
N PRO A 192 -3.82 2.55 7.76
CA PRO A 192 -5.12 2.95 8.28
C PRO A 192 -6.21 2.79 7.23
N VAL A 193 -7.26 2.07 7.60
CA VAL A 193 -8.44 1.81 6.79
C VAL A 193 -9.67 2.21 7.59
N GLN A 194 -10.62 2.87 6.94
CA GLN A 194 -11.89 3.19 7.57
C GLN A 194 -12.81 1.96 7.49
N PRO A 195 -13.20 1.35 8.64
CA PRO A 195 -14.16 0.26 8.63
C PRO A 195 -15.47 0.72 7.97
N LYS A 196 -16.04 -0.13 7.11
CA LYS A 196 -17.34 0.14 6.49
C LYS A 196 -18.41 -0.62 7.25
N LYS A 197 -19.60 -0.02 7.34
CA LYS A 197 -20.79 -0.74 7.76
C LYS A 197 -21.26 -1.55 6.55
N THR A 198 -21.05 -2.85 6.59
CA THR A 198 -21.53 -3.77 5.55
C THR A 198 -22.41 -4.83 6.19
N ASN A 199 -23.56 -5.07 5.60
CA ASN A 199 -24.38 -6.24 5.91
C ASN A 199 -23.89 -7.39 5.04
N ILE A 200 -23.36 -8.43 5.68
CA ILE A 200 -22.97 -9.65 4.99
C ILE A 200 -24.21 -10.51 4.79
N ASP A 201 -24.52 -10.82 3.54
CA ASP A 201 -25.52 -11.85 3.23
C ASP A 201 -25.04 -13.20 3.76
N THR A 202 -25.88 -13.86 4.53
CA THR A 202 -25.58 -15.14 5.16
C THR A 202 -25.93 -16.33 4.28
N HIS A 203 -26.66 -16.12 3.18
CA HIS A 203 -27.07 -17.20 2.28
C HIS A 203 -25.91 -17.60 1.38
N HIS A 204 -25.76 -18.91 1.16
CA HIS A 204 -24.83 -19.41 0.17
C HIS A 204 -25.42 -19.17 -1.21
N HIS A 205 -24.62 -18.65 -2.13
CA HIS A 205 -25.06 -18.37 -3.48
C HIS A 205 -24.06 -18.85 -4.52
N TYR A 206 -24.61 -19.09 -5.71
CA TYR A 206 -23.88 -19.14 -6.95
C TYR A 206 -24.43 -18.06 -7.90
N PRO A 207 -23.61 -17.55 -8.83
CA PRO A 207 -22.18 -17.80 -8.95
C PRO A 207 -21.36 -17.05 -7.86
N VAL A 208 -20.22 -17.61 -7.47
CA VAL A 208 -19.19 -16.91 -6.68
C VAL A 208 -18.55 -15.84 -7.55
N LYS A 209 -18.61 -14.58 -7.11
CA LYS A 209 -18.17 -13.41 -7.87
C LYS A 209 -16.73 -13.07 -7.51
N ILE A 210 -15.82 -13.23 -8.46
CA ILE A 210 -14.40 -12.96 -8.29
C ILE A 210 -14.03 -11.71 -9.07
N PHE A 211 -13.34 -10.78 -8.42
CA PHE A 211 -12.91 -9.53 -9.01
C PHE A 211 -11.40 -9.44 -9.18
N ILE A 212 -10.97 -8.91 -10.32
CA ILE A 212 -9.57 -8.58 -10.57
C ILE A 212 -9.44 -7.22 -11.25
N GLY A 213 -8.66 -6.34 -10.60
CA GLY A 213 -8.31 -5.04 -11.13
C GLY A 213 -7.00 -5.09 -11.91
N ILE A 214 -7.03 -4.68 -13.18
CA ILE A 214 -5.85 -4.63 -14.04
C ILE A 214 -5.41 -3.17 -14.20
N SER A 215 -4.24 -2.85 -13.64
CA SER A 215 -3.57 -1.57 -13.89
C SER A 215 -2.87 -1.63 -15.25
N LYS A 216 -3.17 -0.67 -16.14
CA LYS A 216 -2.48 -0.54 -17.43
C LYS A 216 -0.96 -0.51 -17.22
N ASN A 217 -0.23 -1.31 -17.98
CA ASN A 217 1.24 -1.41 -17.98
C ASN A 217 1.90 -1.97 -16.69
N ARG A 218 1.18 -2.67 -15.79
CA ARG A 218 1.78 -3.30 -14.58
C ARG A 218 1.28 -4.73 -14.29
N SER A 219 0.72 -5.41 -15.30
CA SER A 219 0.08 -6.72 -15.10
C SER A 219 1.06 -7.85 -14.75
N GLU A 220 2.29 -7.81 -15.28
CA GLU A 220 3.31 -8.83 -14.99
C GLU A 220 4.02 -8.56 -13.66
N TYR A 221 4.28 -7.27 -13.35
CA TYR A 221 4.85 -6.83 -12.09
C TYR A 221 4.07 -7.38 -10.87
N LYS A 222 2.73 -7.26 -10.86
CA LYS A 222 1.88 -7.72 -9.75
C LYS A 222 1.55 -9.22 -9.75
N GLY A 223 1.92 -9.95 -10.81
CA GLY A 223 1.50 -11.34 -11.02
C GLY A 223 0.03 -11.49 -11.41
N THR A 224 -0.61 -10.38 -11.77
CA THR A 224 -2.00 -10.33 -12.26
C THR A 224 -2.18 -11.22 -13.49
N ASN A 225 -1.16 -11.40 -14.33
CA ASN A 225 -1.20 -12.33 -15.47
C ASN A 225 -1.44 -13.79 -15.04
N ILE A 226 -0.75 -14.27 -14.00
CA ILE A 226 -0.91 -15.63 -13.48
C ILE A 226 -2.28 -15.78 -12.81
N MET A 227 -2.64 -14.82 -11.95
CA MET A 227 -3.92 -14.85 -11.24
C MET A 227 -5.12 -14.76 -12.20
N LEU A 228 -5.04 -13.89 -13.21
CA LEU A 228 -6.07 -13.74 -14.22
C LEU A 228 -6.23 -15.02 -15.05
N LYS A 229 -5.12 -15.66 -15.42
CA LYS A 229 -5.15 -16.91 -16.18
C LYS A 229 -5.83 -18.01 -15.38
N ALA A 230 -5.45 -18.20 -14.12
CA ALA A 230 -6.09 -19.17 -13.22
C ALA A 230 -7.59 -18.89 -13.06
N ALA A 231 -7.97 -17.63 -12.82
CA ALA A 231 -9.37 -17.24 -12.65
C ALA A 231 -10.21 -17.46 -13.93
N LYS A 232 -9.65 -17.20 -15.11
CA LYS A 232 -10.32 -17.48 -16.40
C LYS A 232 -10.54 -18.97 -16.62
N ASP A 233 -9.56 -19.80 -16.25
CA ASP A 233 -9.63 -21.24 -16.42
C ASP A 233 -10.64 -21.87 -15.43
N ILE A 234 -10.74 -21.34 -14.20
CA ILE A 234 -11.79 -21.70 -13.25
C ILE A 234 -13.17 -21.27 -13.74
N ALA A 235 -13.32 -20.03 -14.22
CA ALA A 235 -14.60 -19.55 -14.74
C ALA A 235 -15.07 -20.35 -15.97
N SER A 236 -14.13 -20.82 -16.79
CA SER A 236 -14.43 -21.70 -17.92
C SER A 236 -14.78 -23.12 -17.50
N LYS A 237 -14.14 -23.65 -16.45
CA LYS A 237 -14.42 -24.99 -15.91
C LYS A 237 -15.73 -25.06 -15.13
N TYR A 238 -16.10 -23.98 -14.43
CA TYR A 238 -17.31 -23.91 -13.62
C TYR A 238 -18.17 -22.68 -13.95
N PRO A 239 -18.74 -22.59 -15.18
CA PRO A 239 -19.46 -21.42 -15.64
C PRO A 239 -20.72 -21.10 -14.82
N ASP A 240 -21.38 -22.11 -14.27
CA ASP A 240 -22.58 -21.94 -13.43
C ASP A 240 -22.26 -21.57 -11.97
N LYS A 241 -21.00 -21.73 -11.56
CA LYS A 241 -20.55 -21.52 -10.18
C LYS A 241 -19.65 -20.30 -10.00
N THR A 242 -19.11 -19.73 -11.08
CA THR A 242 -18.11 -18.66 -11.00
C THR A 242 -18.44 -17.53 -11.97
N GLN A 243 -18.38 -16.30 -11.47
CA GLN A 243 -18.45 -15.10 -12.29
C GLN A 243 -17.17 -14.28 -12.10
N LEU A 244 -16.36 -14.20 -13.15
CA LEU A 244 -15.16 -13.36 -13.16
C LEU A 244 -15.47 -11.94 -13.64
N GLN A 245 -15.20 -10.95 -12.82
CA GLN A 245 -15.34 -9.53 -13.11
C GLN A 245 -13.95 -8.89 -13.27
N ILE A 246 -13.70 -8.33 -14.45
CA ILE A 246 -12.41 -7.73 -14.80
C ILE A 246 -12.60 -6.22 -14.94
N ALA A 247 -11.85 -5.43 -14.19
CA ALA A 247 -11.79 -3.97 -14.34
C ALA A 247 -10.43 -3.56 -14.91
N GLU A 248 -10.42 -3.04 -16.14
CA GLU A 248 -9.19 -2.56 -16.79
C GLU A 248 -9.38 -1.12 -17.30
N GLY A 249 -8.57 -0.20 -16.79
CA GLY A 249 -8.52 1.16 -17.32
C GLY A 249 -9.79 2.01 -17.16
N ILE A 250 -10.67 1.64 -16.23
CA ILE A 250 -11.92 2.34 -15.94
C ILE A 250 -11.75 3.42 -14.85
N PRO A 251 -12.64 4.42 -14.78
CA PRO A 251 -12.67 5.41 -13.70
C PRO A 251 -12.75 4.78 -12.30
N PHE A 252 -12.23 5.48 -11.28
CA PHE A 252 -12.12 4.94 -9.91
C PHE A 252 -13.46 4.64 -9.28
N ASP A 253 -14.48 5.47 -9.54
CA ASP A 253 -15.83 5.23 -9.03
C ASP A 253 -16.44 3.94 -9.62
N GLN A 254 -16.20 3.69 -10.91
CA GLN A 254 -16.64 2.46 -11.59
C GLN A 254 -15.87 1.24 -11.08
N TYR A 255 -14.56 1.38 -10.87
CA TYR A 255 -13.73 0.35 -10.25
C TYR A 255 -14.29 -0.08 -8.90
N CYS A 256 -14.57 0.89 -8.01
CA CYS A 256 -15.14 0.61 -6.70
C CYS A 256 -16.54 -0.02 -6.79
N LYS A 257 -17.38 0.41 -7.75
CA LYS A 257 -18.72 -0.16 -7.95
C LYS A 257 -18.66 -1.64 -8.32
N ILE A 258 -17.76 -2.03 -9.23
CA ILE A 258 -17.59 -3.44 -9.61
C ILE A 258 -17.09 -4.25 -8.42
N MET A 259 -16.01 -3.78 -7.78
CA MET A 259 -15.42 -4.44 -6.61
C MET A 259 -16.45 -4.68 -5.49
N ASN A 260 -17.29 -3.69 -5.18
CA ASN A 260 -18.32 -3.80 -4.14
C ASN A 260 -19.36 -4.91 -4.39
N GLY A 261 -19.53 -5.35 -5.64
CA GLY A 261 -20.47 -6.40 -6.01
C GLY A 261 -19.89 -7.81 -5.93
N SER A 262 -18.64 -7.98 -5.50
CA SER A 262 -17.88 -9.23 -5.58
C SER A 262 -17.75 -9.93 -4.23
N ASP A 263 -17.53 -11.24 -4.26
CA ASP A 263 -17.27 -12.06 -3.06
C ASP A 263 -15.79 -12.07 -2.69
N ALA A 264 -14.91 -12.06 -3.69
CA ALA A 264 -13.47 -12.09 -3.52
C ALA A 264 -12.73 -11.16 -4.50
N ILE A 265 -11.56 -10.68 -4.09
CA ILE A 265 -10.62 -9.90 -4.88
C ILE A 265 -9.29 -10.65 -5.05
N LEU A 266 -8.74 -10.61 -6.27
CA LEU A 266 -7.41 -11.10 -6.59
C LEU A 266 -6.41 -9.92 -6.51
N ASP A 267 -5.62 -9.84 -5.42
CA ASP A 267 -4.63 -8.79 -5.19
C ASP A 267 -3.69 -9.18 -4.01
N GLN A 268 -2.40 -9.40 -4.17
CA GLN A 268 -1.52 -9.49 -5.34
C GLN A 268 -0.60 -10.72 -5.13
N LEU A 269 0.09 -11.19 -6.16
CA LEU A 269 0.76 -12.50 -6.10
C LEU A 269 2.12 -12.49 -5.39
N TYR A 270 2.90 -11.42 -5.55
CA TYR A 270 4.27 -11.34 -5.03
C TYR A 270 4.35 -10.61 -3.68
N SER A 271 3.43 -10.91 -2.77
CA SER A 271 3.29 -10.23 -1.50
C SER A 271 3.00 -11.22 -0.37
N TYR A 272 3.43 -10.85 0.83
CA TYR A 272 3.16 -11.53 2.09
C TYR A 272 1.93 -10.95 2.79
N THR A 273 1.60 -9.70 2.47
CA THR A 273 0.61 -8.88 3.19
C THR A 273 -0.46 -8.36 2.21
N PRO A 274 -1.74 -8.24 2.61
CA PRO A 274 -2.72 -7.49 1.81
C PRO A 274 -2.35 -6.01 1.77
N ALA A 275 -2.26 -5.43 0.56
CA ALA A 275 -2.01 -4.01 0.37
C ALA A 275 -3.33 -3.19 0.35
N MET A 276 -3.25 -1.87 0.15
CA MET A 276 -4.40 -0.96 0.29
C MET A 276 -5.66 -1.32 -0.50
N ASN A 277 -5.51 -1.92 -1.69
CA ASN A 277 -6.68 -2.28 -2.50
C ASN A 277 -7.39 -3.52 -1.93
N ALA A 278 -6.65 -4.59 -1.61
CA ALA A 278 -7.17 -5.71 -0.83
C ALA A 278 -7.74 -5.26 0.53
N LEU A 279 -7.06 -4.39 1.27
CA LEU A 279 -7.51 -3.90 2.58
C LEU A 279 -8.82 -3.09 2.49
N GLU A 280 -8.97 -2.22 1.49
CA GLU A 280 -10.22 -1.51 1.23
C GLU A 280 -11.35 -2.48 0.87
N ALA A 281 -11.07 -3.52 0.08
CA ALA A 281 -12.03 -4.56 -0.26
C ALA A 281 -12.45 -5.35 0.99
N MET A 282 -11.49 -5.79 1.81
CA MET A 282 -11.74 -6.50 3.07
C MET A 282 -12.56 -5.67 4.05
N SER A 283 -12.40 -4.34 4.06
CA SER A 283 -13.20 -3.43 4.91
C SER A 283 -14.69 -3.47 4.60
N ARG A 284 -15.04 -3.99 3.41
CA ARG A 284 -16.39 -4.17 2.89
C ARG A 284 -16.83 -5.63 2.94
N GLY A 285 -16.05 -6.51 3.55
CA GLY A 285 -16.31 -7.95 3.59
C GLY A 285 -16.13 -8.62 2.23
N ILE A 286 -15.11 -8.22 1.47
CA ILE A 286 -14.67 -8.92 0.26
C ILE A 286 -13.42 -9.71 0.63
N ILE A 287 -13.41 -10.99 0.28
CA ILE A 287 -12.33 -11.92 0.61
C ILE A 287 -11.09 -11.58 -0.21
N CYS A 288 -9.92 -11.45 0.43
CA CYS A 288 -8.67 -11.30 -0.29
C CYS A 288 -8.11 -12.67 -0.70
N ILE A 289 -7.82 -12.84 -1.98
CA ILE A 289 -6.97 -13.92 -2.50
C ILE A 289 -5.66 -13.28 -2.95
N GLY A 290 -4.58 -13.50 -2.20
CA GLY A 290 -3.35 -12.72 -2.34
C GLY A 290 -2.34 -13.05 -1.26
N GLY A 291 -1.54 -12.05 -0.87
CA GLY A 291 -0.54 -12.20 0.20
C GLY A 291 -1.17 -12.32 1.57
N GLY A 292 -1.05 -13.50 2.18
CA GLY A 292 -1.50 -13.83 3.53
C GLY A 292 -0.53 -14.80 4.20
N GLU A 293 0.76 -14.54 4.06
CA GLU A 293 1.83 -15.37 4.61
C GLU A 293 1.88 -15.28 6.15
N PRO A 294 2.39 -16.31 6.86
CA PRO A 294 2.43 -16.35 8.33
C PRO A 294 3.07 -15.11 8.96
N GLU A 295 4.11 -14.55 8.35
CA GLU A 295 4.85 -13.41 8.89
C GLU A 295 3.99 -12.14 9.00
N ASN A 296 3.00 -11.96 8.12
CA ASN A 296 2.03 -10.88 8.24
C ASN A 296 1.18 -11.03 9.52
N TYR A 297 0.75 -12.25 9.84
CA TYR A 297 0.00 -12.49 11.07
C TYR A 297 0.88 -12.38 12.31
N GLU A 298 2.14 -12.81 12.23
CA GLU A 298 3.10 -12.74 13.33
C GLU A 298 3.42 -11.30 13.74
N ILE A 299 3.70 -10.41 12.76
CA ILE A 299 4.00 -9.01 13.04
C ILE A 299 2.79 -8.24 13.60
N LEU A 300 1.57 -8.70 13.28
CA LEU A 300 0.31 -8.18 13.83
C LEU A 300 -0.10 -8.85 15.16
N HIS A 301 0.63 -9.88 15.58
CA HIS A 301 0.28 -10.74 16.72
C HIS A 301 -1.13 -11.37 16.61
N GLU A 302 -1.56 -11.74 15.39
CA GLU A 302 -2.89 -12.30 15.09
C GLU A 302 -2.92 -13.83 15.08
N LYS A 303 -3.59 -14.43 16.06
CA LYS A 303 -3.62 -15.89 16.27
C LYS A 303 -4.93 -16.57 15.87
N GLU A 304 -5.98 -15.81 15.58
CA GLU A 304 -7.35 -16.31 15.43
C GLU A 304 -7.86 -16.13 14.00
N LEU A 305 -7.84 -14.89 13.48
CA LEU A 305 -8.45 -14.55 12.20
C LEU A 305 -7.59 -15.02 11.03
N ARG A 306 -8.20 -15.68 10.05
CA ARG A 306 -7.54 -16.14 8.80
C ARG A 306 -8.40 -15.81 7.56
N PRO A 307 -8.75 -14.52 7.33
CA PRO A 307 -9.63 -14.14 6.23
C PRO A 307 -8.95 -14.12 4.85
N ILE A 308 -7.62 -14.10 4.80
CA ILE A 308 -6.87 -13.98 3.55
C ILE A 308 -6.61 -15.39 3.02
N LEU A 309 -7.10 -15.66 1.81
CA LEU A 309 -6.78 -16.89 1.08
C LEU A 309 -5.40 -16.72 0.46
N ASN A 310 -4.38 -17.17 1.19
CA ASN A 310 -2.98 -17.02 0.78
C ASN A 310 -2.72 -17.75 -0.55
N VAL A 311 -2.03 -17.07 -1.46
CA VAL A 311 -1.47 -17.66 -2.68
C VAL A 311 0.02 -17.39 -2.79
N THR A 312 0.72 -18.35 -3.37
CA THR A 312 2.15 -18.27 -3.68
C THR A 312 2.35 -18.09 -5.19
N PRO A 313 3.54 -17.65 -5.65
CA PRO A 313 3.89 -17.47 -7.07
C PRO A 313 3.87 -18.71 -7.99
N SER A 314 2.81 -19.50 -7.98
CA SER A 314 2.55 -20.66 -8.84
C SER A 314 1.14 -20.58 -9.40
N TYR A 315 1.01 -20.89 -10.69
CA TYR A 315 -0.29 -21.00 -11.33
C TYR A 315 -1.15 -22.07 -10.65
N GLU A 316 -0.56 -23.23 -10.35
CA GLU A 316 -1.23 -24.38 -9.74
C GLU A 316 -1.79 -24.02 -8.36
N ASN A 317 -0.99 -23.34 -7.53
CA ASN A 317 -1.44 -22.92 -6.21
C ASN A 317 -2.58 -21.89 -6.29
N VAL A 318 -2.46 -20.87 -7.15
CA VAL A 318 -3.54 -19.88 -7.35
C VAL A 318 -4.81 -20.56 -7.86
N TYR A 319 -4.69 -21.45 -8.85
CA TYR A 319 -5.81 -22.21 -9.40
C TYR A 319 -6.52 -23.03 -8.32
N GLN A 320 -5.76 -23.78 -7.52
CA GLN A 320 -6.31 -24.61 -6.43
C GLN A 320 -7.03 -23.76 -5.38
N VAL A 321 -6.45 -22.63 -4.95
CA VAL A 321 -7.08 -21.75 -3.95
C VAL A 321 -8.39 -21.17 -4.47
N ILE A 322 -8.41 -20.70 -5.73
CA ILE A 322 -9.64 -20.20 -6.35
C ILE A 322 -10.68 -21.33 -6.50
N GLU A 323 -10.26 -22.52 -6.93
CA GLU A 323 -11.15 -23.68 -7.07
C GLU A 323 -11.78 -24.06 -5.73
N GLN A 324 -11.00 -24.09 -4.66
CA GLN A 324 -11.49 -24.40 -3.32
C GLN A 324 -12.55 -23.39 -2.86
N LEU A 325 -12.36 -22.09 -3.10
CA LEU A 325 -13.38 -21.09 -2.78
C LEU A 325 -14.69 -21.31 -3.56
N VAL A 326 -14.58 -21.61 -4.86
CA VAL A 326 -15.73 -21.84 -5.75
C VAL A 326 -16.51 -23.11 -5.39
N LEU A 327 -15.80 -24.17 -5.00
CA LEU A 327 -16.42 -25.45 -4.64
C LEU A 327 -16.99 -25.46 -3.22
N HIS A 328 -16.61 -24.49 -2.37
CA HIS A 328 -17.01 -24.39 -0.97
C HIS A 328 -17.68 -23.03 -0.64
N PRO A 329 -18.81 -22.67 -1.28
CA PRO A 329 -19.49 -21.39 -1.06
C PRO A 329 -19.97 -21.23 0.40
N GLU A 330 -20.11 -22.32 1.17
CA GLU A 330 -20.45 -22.29 2.59
C GLU A 330 -19.41 -21.57 3.46
N LYS A 331 -18.17 -21.45 2.98
CA LYS A 331 -17.10 -20.72 3.69
C LYS A 331 -17.09 -19.23 3.43
N ILE A 332 -17.82 -18.75 2.41
CA ILE A 332 -17.76 -17.35 1.98
C ILE A 332 -18.25 -16.44 3.10
N THR A 333 -19.39 -16.75 3.72
CA THR A 333 -19.97 -15.91 4.78
C THR A 333 -18.99 -15.70 5.93
N SER A 334 -18.34 -16.77 6.41
CA SER A 334 -17.37 -16.67 7.52
C SER A 334 -16.13 -15.87 7.11
N LEU A 335 -15.57 -16.12 5.92
CA LEU A 335 -14.39 -15.39 5.42
C LEU A 335 -14.66 -13.89 5.24
N LYS A 336 -15.88 -13.52 4.79
CA LYS A 336 -16.29 -12.12 4.69
C LYS A 336 -16.40 -11.44 6.06
N GLN A 337 -16.98 -12.13 7.05
CA GLN A 337 -17.07 -11.64 8.43
C GLN A 337 -15.70 -11.50 9.08
N GLU A 338 -14.81 -12.49 8.87
CA GLU A 338 -13.42 -12.41 9.33
C GLU A 338 -12.66 -11.26 8.66
N SER A 339 -12.91 -10.99 7.37
CA SER A 339 -12.29 -9.86 6.65
C SER A 339 -12.62 -8.52 7.31
N ILE A 340 -13.90 -8.30 7.64
CA ILE A 340 -14.33 -7.10 8.36
C ILE A 340 -13.71 -7.06 9.76
N SER A 341 -13.71 -8.18 10.47
CA SER A 341 -13.15 -8.29 11.82
C SER A 341 -11.65 -8.00 11.85
N TYR A 342 -10.91 -8.47 10.84
CA TYR A 342 -9.48 -8.23 10.67
C TYR A 342 -9.19 -6.75 10.45
N ILE A 343 -9.96 -6.09 9.58
CA ILE A 343 -9.84 -4.63 9.38
C ILE A 343 -10.17 -3.87 10.65
N GLN A 344 -11.24 -4.24 11.35
CA GLN A 344 -11.63 -3.60 12.61
C GLN A 344 -10.55 -3.76 13.70
N ARG A 345 -9.91 -4.93 13.77
CA ARG A 345 -8.93 -5.28 14.79
C ARG A 345 -7.57 -4.63 14.54
N HIS A 346 -7.10 -4.62 13.29
CA HIS A 346 -5.72 -4.27 12.95
C HIS A 346 -5.57 -2.97 12.17
N HIS A 347 -6.53 -2.66 11.31
CA HIS A 347 -6.42 -1.54 10.37
C HIS A 347 -7.35 -0.38 10.69
N ASN A 348 -8.14 -0.43 11.76
CA ASN A 348 -9.04 0.66 12.13
C ASN A 348 -8.26 1.97 12.23
N TYR A 349 -8.58 2.92 11.35
CA TYR A 349 -7.85 4.17 11.20
C TYR A 349 -7.67 4.99 12.48
N ILE A 350 -8.58 4.89 13.46
CA ILE A 350 -8.43 5.59 14.74
C ILE A 350 -7.38 4.88 15.62
N LYS A 351 -7.42 3.55 15.67
CA LYS A 351 -6.41 2.74 16.37
C LYS A 351 -5.03 2.98 15.76
N VAL A 352 -4.92 2.87 14.44
CA VAL A 352 -3.68 3.12 13.70
C VAL A 352 -3.19 4.55 13.94
N ALA A 353 -4.07 5.56 13.86
CA ALA A 353 -3.67 6.94 14.13
C ALA A 353 -3.12 7.15 15.56
N LYS A 354 -3.63 6.39 16.53
CA LYS A 354 -3.11 6.41 17.90
C LYS A 354 -1.67 5.85 17.95
N GLU A 355 -1.41 4.74 17.27
CA GLU A 355 -0.05 4.16 17.17
C GLU A 355 0.92 5.14 16.50
N TYR A 356 0.51 5.82 15.42
CA TYR A 356 1.30 6.90 14.82
C TYR A 356 1.54 8.05 15.79
N ALA A 357 0.52 8.50 16.53
CA ALA A 357 0.66 9.59 17.50
C ALA A 357 1.62 9.24 18.64
N GLU A 358 1.57 8.01 19.16
CA GLU A 358 2.50 7.49 20.17
C GLU A 358 3.94 7.44 19.62
N PHE A 359 4.12 6.94 18.40
CA PHE A 359 5.42 6.93 17.74
C PHE A 359 5.97 8.34 17.54
N TYR A 360 5.17 9.28 17.05
CA TYR A 360 5.55 10.68 16.89
C TYR A 360 5.96 11.32 18.22
N GLN A 361 5.18 11.09 19.28
CA GLN A 361 5.47 11.61 20.61
C GLN A 361 6.81 11.08 21.14
N SER A 362 7.15 9.82 20.85
CA SER A 362 8.44 9.22 21.24
C SER A 362 9.65 9.93 20.63
N TRP A 363 9.49 10.58 19.47
CA TRP A 363 10.54 11.38 18.83
C TRP A 363 10.58 12.82 19.29
N LEU A 364 9.44 13.41 19.65
CA LEU A 364 9.39 14.76 20.21
C LEU A 364 9.97 14.84 21.63
N GLY A 365 9.95 13.73 22.37
CA GLY A 365 10.60 13.62 23.68
C GLY A 365 12.11 13.39 23.65
N LYS A 366 12.70 13.14 22.47
CA LYS A 366 14.14 13.00 22.25
C LYS A 366 14.71 14.29 21.65
#